data_AF-A0A1B9JIS1-F1
#
_entry.id   AF-A0A1B9JIS1-F1
#
_cell.length_a   1.000
_cell.length_b   1.000
_cell.length_c   1.000
_cell.angle_alpha   90.00
_cell.angle_beta   90.00
_cell.angle_gamma   90.00
#
_symmetry.space_group_name_H-M   'P 1'
#
loop_
_entity.id
_entity.type
_entity.pdbx_description
1 polymer ?
#
loop_
_entity_poly.entity_id
_entity_poly.type
_entity_poly.pdbx_seq_one_letter_code
_entity_poly.pdbx_strand_id
1 'polypeptide(L)'
;MNPKKHNNYPINDKQININHFDVFQPETKRPLVIAIMQKLIPFAMIWGSLMLMYGIICMYINSMGQDEFYRFIFFLRSPFVVVLNCLALLVAIYHSISWFNLVPKVIFSTKSNKRAQDYLFTAGLWLVTIAISICLVLFVLK
;
A
#
# COMPACT_ATOMS: atom_id res chain seq x y z
N MET A 1 -71.24 4.55 15.08
CA MET A 1 -70.03 4.95 15.83
C MET A 1 -69.15 3.72 15.97
N ASN A 2 -67.89 3.84 15.58
CA ASN A 2 -67.02 2.78 15.01
C ASN A 2 -66.42 1.80 16.05
N PRO A 3 -66.40 0.47 15.81
CA PRO A 3 -65.78 -0.51 16.70
C PRO A 3 -64.23 -0.49 16.70
N LYS A 4 -63.64 -0.65 17.89
CA LYS A 4 -62.22 -0.92 18.10
C LYS A 4 -61.85 -2.30 17.55
N LYS A 5 -60.97 -2.34 16.53
CA LYS A 5 -60.13 -3.51 16.25
C LYS A 5 -58.76 -3.03 15.81
N HIS A 6 -57.84 -2.97 16.77
CA HIS A 6 -56.46 -2.60 16.53
C HIS A 6 -55.75 -3.83 15.94
N ASN A 7 -55.35 -3.72 14.67
CA ASN A 7 -54.65 -4.78 13.96
C ASN A 7 -53.20 -4.79 14.44
N ASN A 8 -52.82 -5.82 15.20
CA ASN A 8 -51.42 -6.11 15.50
C ASN A 8 -50.76 -6.66 14.23
N TYR A 9 -50.21 -5.75 13.42
CA TYR A 9 -49.16 -6.12 12.48
C TYR A 9 -47.83 -6.10 13.24
N PRO A 10 -47.01 -7.16 13.18
CA PRO A 10 -45.61 -7.01 13.52
C PRO A 10 -44.97 -6.14 12.43
N ILE A 11 -44.65 -4.89 12.79
CA ILE A 11 -43.68 -4.10 12.04
C ILE A 11 -42.37 -4.87 12.16
N ASN A 12 -42.09 -5.69 11.16
CA ASN A 12 -40.78 -6.27 10.99
C ASN A 12 -39.88 -5.13 10.53
N ASP A 13 -39.30 -4.42 11.50
CA ASP A 13 -38.17 -3.53 11.32
C ASP A 13 -36.97 -4.35 10.82
N LYS A 14 -37.05 -4.81 9.57
CA LYS A 14 -35.89 -4.79 8.69
C LYS A 14 -35.64 -3.33 8.33
N GLN A 15 -35.28 -2.57 9.36
CA GLN A 15 -34.39 -1.44 9.21
C GLN A 15 -33.08 -2.05 8.72
N ILE A 16 -33.00 -2.26 7.40
CA ILE A 16 -31.75 -2.49 6.69
C ILE A 16 -30.99 -1.20 6.93
N ASN A 17 -30.27 -1.20 8.03
CA ASN A 17 -29.43 -0.13 8.47
C ASN A 17 -28.25 -0.13 7.50
N ILE A 18 -28.39 0.66 6.45
CA ILE A 18 -27.37 0.88 5.42
C ILE A 18 -26.18 1.66 5.99
N ASN A 19 -26.08 1.84 7.31
CA ASN A 19 -24.85 2.21 8.00
C ASN A 19 -23.81 1.07 8.00
N HIS A 20 -24.07 -0.06 7.34
CA HIS A 20 -23.04 -1.09 7.08
C HIS A 20 -22.02 -0.66 6.00
N PHE A 21 -22.05 0.60 5.56
CA PHE A 21 -20.98 1.22 4.78
C PHE A 21 -20.26 2.34 5.52
N ASP A 22 -20.39 2.40 6.84
CA ASP A 22 -19.58 3.27 7.65
C ASP A 22 -18.70 2.42 8.56
N VAL A 23 -17.39 2.61 8.35
CA VAL A 23 -16.39 2.42 9.39
C VAL A 23 -15.98 0.96 9.62
N PHE A 24 -15.18 0.44 8.69
CA PHE A 24 -14.02 -0.40 9.05
C PHE A 24 -13.00 0.45 9.86
N GLN A 25 -13.41 1.07 10.97
CA GLN A 25 -12.48 1.37 12.05
C GLN A 25 -12.58 0.21 13.03
N PRO A 26 -11.67 -0.78 12.95
CA PRO A 26 -11.53 -1.68 14.07
C PRO A 26 -11.00 -0.84 15.24
N GLU A 27 -11.91 -0.49 16.16
CA GLU A 27 -11.66 -0.14 17.56
C GLU A 27 -10.94 -1.31 18.26
N THR A 28 -9.70 -1.56 17.85
CA THR A 28 -8.80 -2.53 18.45
C THR A 28 -7.40 -1.98 18.33
N LYS A 29 -7.05 -1.05 19.23
CA LYS A 29 -5.67 -0.62 19.53
C LYS A 29 -4.73 -0.77 18.32
N ARG A 30 -5.02 -0.12 17.18
CA ARG A 30 -4.02 -0.09 16.10
C ARG A 30 -2.82 0.57 16.73
N PRO A 31 -1.65 -0.08 16.81
CA PRO A 31 -0.52 0.51 17.50
C PRO A 31 -0.28 1.85 16.81
N LEU A 32 -0.35 2.93 17.58
CA LEU A 32 -0.33 4.32 17.11
C LEU A 32 0.82 4.55 16.12
N VAL A 33 1.91 3.79 16.30
CA VAL A 33 3.08 3.68 15.42
C VAL A 33 2.76 3.26 13.98
N ILE A 34 1.90 2.26 13.76
CA ILE A 34 1.50 1.83 12.40
C ILE A 34 0.68 2.91 11.70
N ALA A 35 -0.20 3.61 12.43
CA ALA A 35 -0.96 4.72 11.86
C ALA A 35 -0.06 5.92 11.49
N ILE A 36 0.96 6.21 12.29
CA ILE A 36 1.97 7.22 11.96
C ILE A 36 2.77 6.78 10.74
N MET A 37 3.33 5.57 10.74
CA MET A 37 4.09 5.04 9.59
C MET A 37 3.28 5.10 8.29
N GLN A 38 1.97 4.79 8.35
CA GLN A 38 1.08 4.84 7.20
C GLN A 38 0.95 6.26 6.60
N LYS A 39 0.95 7.30 7.45
CA LYS A 39 0.90 8.70 7.00
C LYS A 39 2.21 9.17 6.37
N LEU A 40 3.34 8.53 6.69
CA LEU A 40 4.64 8.82 6.06
C LEU A 40 4.81 8.14 4.69
N ILE A 41 4.02 7.11 4.37
CA ILE A 41 4.03 6.42 3.07
C ILE A 41 3.87 7.38 1.88
N PRO A 42 2.83 8.22 1.80
CA PRO A 42 2.65 9.13 0.68
C PRO A 42 3.79 10.15 0.56
N PHE A 43 4.34 10.62 1.68
CA PHE A 43 5.47 11.54 1.68
C PHE A 43 6.72 10.91 1.04
N ALA A 44 7.05 9.69 1.46
CA ALA A 44 8.16 8.92 0.90
C ALA A 44 7.95 8.59 -0.59
N MET A 45 6.73 8.23 -0.99
CA MET A 45 6.37 7.93 -2.38
C MET A 45 6.49 9.16 -3.29
N ILE A 46 6.00 10.31 -2.83
CA ILE A 46 6.12 11.59 -3.56
C ILE A 46 7.59 11.97 -3.72
N TRP A 47 8.40 11.84 -2.66
CA TRP A 47 9.83 12.08 -2.73
C TRP A 47 10.52 11.16 -3.74
N GLY A 48 10.27 9.84 -3.66
CA GLY A 48 10.85 8.87 -4.58
C GLY A 48 10.44 9.12 -6.04
N SER A 49 9.16 9.46 -6.27
CA SER A 49 8.65 9.83 -7.59
C SER A 49 9.34 11.09 -8.13
N LEU A 50 9.51 12.12 -7.30
CA LEU A 50 10.23 13.34 -7.68
C LEU A 50 11.70 13.05 -8.03
N MET A 51 12.38 12.19 -7.26
CA MET A 51 13.76 11.78 -7.53
C MET A 51 13.89 11.01 -8.85
N LEU A 52 12.96 10.08 -9.12
CA LEU A 52 12.92 9.33 -10.38
C LEU A 52 12.66 10.25 -11.57
N MET A 53 11.66 11.13 -11.46
CA MET A 53 11.34 12.13 -12.48
C MET A 53 12.58 13.00 -12.77
N TYR A 54 13.21 13.55 -11.73
CA TYR A 54 14.42 14.36 -11.88
C TYR A 54 15.57 13.59 -12.57
N GLY A 55 15.76 12.31 -12.23
CA GLY A 55 16.74 11.45 -12.89
C GLY A 55 16.48 11.24 -14.39
N ILE A 56 15.22 11.02 -14.78
CA ILE A 56 14.83 10.89 -16.19
C ILE A 56 15.04 12.20 -16.94
N ILE A 57 14.69 13.35 -16.34
CA ILE A 57 14.95 14.67 -16.94
C ILE A 57 16.46 14.88 -17.15
N CYS A 58 17.30 14.57 -16.15
CA CYS A 58 18.75 14.72 -16.27
C CYS A 58 19.35 13.78 -17.32
N MET A 59 18.85 12.55 -17.45
CA MET A 59 19.24 11.63 -18.52
C MET A 59 18.83 12.17 -19.90
N TYR A 60 17.62 12.70 -20.03
CA TYR A 60 17.13 13.28 -21.29
C TYR A 60 17.96 14.50 -21.73
N ILE A 61 18.31 15.38 -20.79
CA ILE A 61 19.14 16.56 -21.06
C ILE A 61 20.59 16.17 -21.39
N ASN A 62 21.12 15.09 -20.80
CA ASN A 62 22.46 14.61 -21.14
C ASN A 62 22.59 14.12 -22.58
N SER A 63 21.53 13.51 -23.12
CA SER A 63 21.45 13.18 -24.55
C SER A 63 21.53 14.41 -25.47
N MET A 64 21.29 15.62 -24.96
CA MET A 64 21.43 16.89 -25.69
C MET A 64 22.85 17.49 -25.58
N GLY A 65 23.81 16.76 -25.00
CA GLY A 65 25.21 17.17 -24.91
C GLY A 65 25.58 18.01 -23.67
N GLN A 66 24.75 18.00 -22.62
CA GLN A 66 25.07 18.69 -21.35
C GLN A 66 25.43 17.70 -20.23
N ASP A 67 26.46 18.00 -19.43
CA ASP A 67 26.93 17.16 -18.32
C ASP A 67 26.02 17.17 -17.08
N GLU A 68 24.74 17.53 -17.24
CA GLU A 68 23.75 17.67 -16.17
C GLU A 68 23.45 16.35 -15.44
N PHE A 69 23.67 15.20 -16.11
CA PHE A 69 23.55 13.88 -15.49
C PHE A 69 24.60 13.65 -14.40
N TYR A 70 25.84 14.11 -14.60
CA TYR A 70 26.87 14.01 -13.56
C TYR A 70 26.51 14.83 -12.31
N ARG A 71 25.86 15.98 -12.50
CA ARG A 71 25.39 16.83 -11.41
C ARG A 71 24.25 16.16 -10.62
N PHE A 72 23.35 15.45 -11.31
CA PHE A 72 22.34 14.61 -10.67
C PHE A 72 22.95 13.46 -9.86
N ILE A 73 23.93 12.74 -10.41
CA ILE A 73 24.63 11.67 -9.69
C ILE A 73 25.37 12.21 -8.46
N PHE A 74 26.00 13.37 -8.57
CA PHE A 74 26.63 14.05 -7.43
C PHE A 74 25.61 14.41 -6.34
N PHE A 75 24.43 14.90 -6.75
CA PHE A 75 23.32 15.17 -5.84
C PHE A 75 22.80 13.88 -5.16
N LEU A 76 22.62 12.79 -5.91
CA LEU A 76 22.22 11.48 -5.36
C LEU A 76 23.25 10.90 -4.38
N ARG A 77 24.54 11.19 -4.58
CA ARG A 77 25.62 10.74 -3.69
C ARG A 77 25.65 11.50 -2.36
N SER A 78 24.91 12.61 -2.24
CA SER A 78 24.78 13.33 -0.98
C SER A 78 24.26 12.38 0.11
N PRO A 79 24.93 12.29 1.28
CA PRO A 79 24.56 11.35 2.34
C PRO A 79 23.11 11.55 2.80
N PHE A 80 22.61 12.80 2.75
CA PHE A 80 21.23 13.11 3.05
C PHE A 80 20.25 12.46 2.06
N VAL A 81 20.51 12.59 0.76
CA VAL A 81 19.65 12.04 -0.31
C VAL A 81 19.68 10.51 -0.30
N VAL A 82 20.85 9.91 -0.04
CA VAL A 82 20.98 8.46 0.13
C VAL A 82 20.12 7.97 1.29
N VAL A 83 20.14 8.64 2.44
CA VAL A 83 19.31 8.28 3.60
C VAL A 83 17.82 8.40 3.26
N LEU A 84 17.39 9.47 2.59
CA LEU A 84 15.99 9.64 2.18
C LEU A 84 15.55 8.57 1.19
N ASN A 85 16.40 8.20 0.22
CA ASN A 85 16.10 7.12 -0.73
C ASN A 85 16.02 5.76 -0.04
N CYS A 86 16.92 5.48 0.91
CA CYS A 86 16.87 4.26 1.72
C CYS A 86 15.58 4.19 2.54
N LEU A 87 15.19 5.31 3.17
CA LEU A 87 13.93 5.41 3.91
C LEU A 87 12.73 5.21 2.97
N ALA A 88 12.75 5.80 1.77
CA ALA A 88 11.69 5.63 0.79
C ALA A 88 11.54 4.16 0.36
N LEU A 89 12.66 3.46 0.16
CA LEU A 89 12.67 2.05 -0.18
C LEU A 89 12.14 1.18 0.98
N LEU A 90 12.57 1.43 2.22
CA LEU A 90 12.05 0.75 3.42
C LEU A 90 10.54 0.93 3.57
N VAL A 91 10.05 2.17 3.36
CA VAL A 91 8.63 2.49 3.43
C VAL A 91 7.84 1.80 2.30
N ALA A 92 8.40 1.70 1.10
CA ALA A 92 7.80 0.95 0.00
C ALA A 92 7.68 -0.55 0.33
N ILE A 93 8.73 -1.16 0.89
CA ILE A 93 8.70 -2.57 1.35
C ILE A 93 7.63 -2.74 2.44
N TYR A 94 7.58 -1.84 3.42
CA TYR A 94 6.58 -1.88 4.48
C TYR A 94 5.16 -1.80 3.92
N HIS A 95 4.92 -0.93 2.93
CA HIS A 95 3.65 -0.81 2.24
C HIS A 95 3.26 -2.12 1.53
N SER A 96 4.20 -2.75 0.81
CA SER A 96 3.97 -4.04 0.17
C SER A 96 3.65 -5.15 1.17
N ILE A 97 4.35 -5.22 2.31
CA ILE A 97 4.07 -6.19 3.38
C ILE A 97 2.67 -6.00 3.96
N SER A 98 2.29 -4.74 4.22
CA SER A 98 0.96 -4.38 4.71
C SER A 98 -0.11 -4.84 3.71
N TRP A 99 0.04 -4.49 2.43
CA TRP A 99 -0.86 -4.95 1.37
C TRP A 99 -0.93 -6.47 1.27
N PHE A 100 0.19 -7.18 1.29
CA PHE A 100 0.22 -8.64 1.18
C PHE A 100 -0.47 -9.34 2.34
N ASN A 101 -0.44 -8.76 3.54
CA ASN A 101 -1.16 -9.32 4.69
C ASN A 101 -2.66 -8.98 4.68
N LEU A 102 -3.05 -7.81 4.16
CA LEU A 102 -4.44 -7.39 4.09
C LEU A 102 -5.21 -8.07 2.95
N VAL A 103 -4.63 -8.15 1.75
CA VAL A 103 -5.29 -8.67 0.52
C VAL A 103 -5.93 -10.06 0.70
N PRO A 104 -5.22 -11.12 1.14
CA PRO A 104 -5.82 -12.43 1.33
C PRO A 104 -6.90 -12.41 2.40
N LYS A 105 -6.72 -11.61 3.46
CA LYS A 105 -7.72 -11.46 4.51
C LYS A 105 -9.03 -10.87 3.98
N VAL A 106 -9.00 -9.93 3.03
CA VAL A 106 -10.22 -9.38 2.42
C VAL A 106 -10.86 -10.38 1.45
N ILE A 107 -10.06 -11.05 0.63
CA ILE A 107 -10.54 -11.99 -0.40
C ILE A 107 -11.13 -13.26 0.23
N PHE A 108 -10.47 -13.78 1.27
CA PHE A 108 -10.86 -15.03 1.93
C PHE A 108 -11.72 -14.82 3.18
N SER A 109 -12.12 -13.58 3.50
CA SER A 109 -12.93 -13.24 4.68
C SER A 109 -14.26 -14.00 4.79
N THR A 110 -14.76 -14.55 3.67
CA THR A 110 -16.02 -15.33 3.61
C THR A 110 -15.83 -16.83 3.84
N LYS A 111 -14.59 -17.36 3.75
CA LYS A 111 -14.34 -18.82 3.78
C LYS A 111 -13.73 -19.24 5.13
N SER A 112 -14.61 -19.62 6.05
CA SER A 112 -14.39 -20.02 7.46
C SER A 112 -13.23 -21.02 7.76
N ASN A 113 -12.62 -21.68 6.78
CA ASN A 113 -11.71 -22.82 7.03
C ASN A 113 -10.38 -22.79 6.25
N LYS A 114 -9.78 -21.62 5.97
CA LYS A 114 -8.55 -21.59 5.13
C LYS A 114 -7.48 -20.57 5.54
N ARG A 115 -7.16 -20.43 6.83
CA ARG A 115 -5.94 -19.70 7.28
C ARG A 115 -4.66 -20.17 6.57
N ALA A 116 -4.58 -21.45 6.19
CA ALA A 116 -3.46 -22.00 5.43
C ALA A 116 -3.37 -21.45 3.99
N GLN A 117 -4.51 -21.15 3.35
CA GLN A 117 -4.54 -20.64 1.98
C GLN A 117 -4.13 -19.16 1.91
N ASP A 118 -4.43 -18.38 2.95
CA ASP A 118 -4.00 -17.00 3.08
C ASP A 118 -2.47 -16.88 3.13
N TYR A 119 -1.83 -17.79 3.89
CA TYR A 119 -0.38 -17.83 4.01
C TYR A 119 0.29 -18.29 2.70
N LEU A 120 -0.28 -19.30 2.03
CA LEU A 120 0.22 -19.75 0.71
C LEU A 120 0.14 -18.66 -0.34
N PHE A 121 -0.94 -17.86 -0.34
CA PHE A 121 -1.08 -16.75 -1.28
C PHE A 121 -0.06 -15.63 -0.99
N THR A 122 0.10 -15.27 0.28
CA THR A 122 1.12 -14.29 0.73
C THR A 122 2.54 -14.75 0.36
N ALA A 123 2.85 -16.03 0.55
CA ALA A 123 4.14 -16.62 0.19
C ALA A 123 4.37 -16.60 -1.33
N GLY A 124 3.33 -16.88 -2.12
CA GLY A 124 3.40 -16.78 -3.58
C GLY A 124 3.72 -15.36 -4.07
N LEU A 125 3.06 -14.34 -3.51
CA LEU A 125 3.34 -12.93 -3.80
C LEU A 125 4.77 -12.52 -3.42
N TRP A 126 5.28 -13.01 -2.28
CA TRP A 126 6.67 -12.81 -1.90
C TRP A 126 7.64 -13.48 -2.87
N LEU A 127 7.33 -14.69 -3.34
CA LEU A 127 8.13 -15.41 -4.33
C LEU A 127 8.24 -14.61 -5.63
N VAL A 128 7.12 -14.08 -6.12
CA VAL A 128 7.09 -13.23 -7.34
C VAL A 128 7.90 -11.95 -7.13
N THR A 129 7.81 -11.33 -5.96
CA THR A 129 8.57 -10.11 -5.63
C THR A 129 10.08 -10.39 -5.56
N ILE A 130 10.48 -11.52 -4.98
CA ILE A 130 11.89 -11.95 -4.98
C ILE A 130 12.35 -12.23 -6.42
N ALA A 131 11.54 -12.95 -7.20
CA ALA A 131 11.86 -13.29 -8.59
C ALA A 131 12.04 -12.02 -9.45
N ILE A 132 11.14 -11.03 -9.33
CA ILE A 132 11.25 -9.78 -10.07
C ILE A 132 12.49 -8.99 -9.63
N SER A 133 12.80 -8.97 -8.32
CA SER A 133 13.97 -8.30 -7.79
C SER A 133 15.27 -8.93 -8.31
N ILE A 134 15.37 -10.27 -8.32
CA ILE A 134 16.51 -11.00 -8.87
C ILE A 134 16.64 -10.73 -10.37
N CYS A 135 15.55 -10.83 -11.12
CA CYS A 135 15.54 -10.60 -12.55
C CYS A 135 16.03 -9.19 -12.91
N LEU A 136 15.58 -8.18 -12.16
CA LEU A 136 15.97 -6.79 -12.36
C LEU A 136 17.46 -6.55 -12.04
N VAL A 137 17.99 -7.14 -10.97
CA VAL A 137 19.42 -7.07 -10.64
C VAL A 137 20.26 -7.76 -11.70
N LEU A 138 19.87 -8.94 -12.15
CA LEU A 138 20.57 -9.66 -13.22
C LEU A 138 20.54 -8.88 -14.54
N PHE A 139 19.43 -8.22 -14.87
CA PHE A 139 19.31 -7.39 -16.07
C PHE A 139 20.17 -6.13 -16.01
N VAL A 140 20.29 -5.50 -14.84
CA VAL A 140 21.13 -4.30 -14.67
C VAL A 140 22.62 -4.63 -14.64
N LEU A 141 23.00 -5.80 -14.11
CA LEU A 141 24.41 -6.23 -14.01
C LEU A 141 24.96 -6.80 -15.32
N LYS A 142 24.08 -7.23 -16.24
CA LYS A 142 24.43 -7.92 -17.48
C LYS A 142 24.42 -6.97 -18.67
#